data_AF-A0A4Q6AEH5-F1
#
_entry.id   AF-A0A4Q6AEH5-F1
#
_cell.length_a   1.000
_cell.length_b   1.000
_cell.length_c   1.000
_cell.angle_alpha   90.00
_cell.angle_beta   90.00
_cell.angle_gamma   90.00
#
_symmetry.space_group_name_H-M   'P 1'
#
loop_
_entity.id
_entity.type
_entity.pdbx_description
1 polymer ?
#
loop_
_entity_poly.entity_id
_entity_poly.type
_entity_poly.pdbx_seq_one_letter_code
_entity_poly.pdbx_strand_id
1 'polypeptide(L)' 'EVADKLMSDYTSAYDDTYYAWGGASTGPTKDKTGSYIRIDGPRLWIELTVQGGIVIRGKTHYHTIFHDKTFDYGGQF' A
#
# COMPACT_ATOMS: atom_id res chain seq x y z
N GLU A 1 -21.78 6.03 -8.22
CA GLU A 1 -21.64 7.43 -7.77
C GLU A 1 -20.43 7.64 -6.86
N VAL A 2 -20.37 7.09 -5.63
CA VAL A 2 -19.20 7.29 -4.73
C VAL A 2 -17.91 6.64 -5.28
N ALA A 3 -17.98 5.39 -5.73
CA ALA A 3 -16.82 4.68 -6.28
C ALA A 3 -16.26 5.38 -7.54
N ASP A 4 -17.14 5.80 -8.44
CA ASP A 4 -16.75 6.51 -9.66
C ASP A 4 -16.06 7.84 -9.34
N LYS A 5 -16.59 8.57 -8.35
CA LYS A 5 -16.00 9.83 -7.89
C LYS A 5 -14.63 9.60 -7.24
N LEU A 6 -14.50 8.62 -6.36
CA LEU A 6 -13.20 8.29 -5.75
C LEU A 6 -12.18 7.90 -6.82
N MET A 7 -12.59 7.13 -7.83
CA MET A 7 -11.68 6.77 -8.92
C MET A 7 -11.28 7.97 -9.77
N SER A 8 -12.21 8.86 -10.08
CA SER A 8 -11.88 10.13 -10.74
C SER A 8 -10.89 10.96 -9.92
N ASP A 9 -11.10 11.08 -8.61
CA ASP A 9 -10.22 11.83 -7.72
C ASP A 9 -8.80 11.20 -7.69
N TYR A 10 -8.68 9.88 -7.53
CA TYR A 10 -7.38 9.21 -7.53
C TYR A 10 -6.65 9.31 -8.85
N THR A 11 -7.35 9.08 -9.97
CA THR A 11 -6.73 9.10 -11.31
C THR A 11 -6.28 10.50 -11.71
N SER A 12 -7.02 11.54 -11.33
CA SER A 12 -6.62 12.94 -11.57
C SER A 12 -5.35 13.35 -10.84
N ALA A 13 -4.95 12.61 -9.79
CA ALA A 13 -3.79 12.90 -8.95
C ALA A 13 -2.59 11.98 -9.23
N TYR A 14 -2.56 11.26 -10.36
CA TYR A 14 -1.48 10.35 -10.70
C TYR A 14 -0.11 11.03 -10.82
N ASP A 15 -0.06 12.26 -11.32
CA ASP A 15 1.19 13.02 -11.44
C ASP A 15 1.83 13.33 -10.06
N ASP A 16 1.02 13.35 -9.01
CA ASP A 16 1.45 13.54 -7.61
C ASP A 16 1.44 12.22 -6.81
N THR A 17 1.28 11.08 -7.47
CA THR A 17 1.28 9.76 -6.84
C THR A 17 2.60 9.04 -7.11
N TYR A 18 3.30 8.71 -6.05
CA TYR A 18 4.64 8.13 -6.10
C TYR A 18 4.64 6.70 -5.58
N TYR A 19 5.60 5.91 -6.04
CA TYR A 19 5.87 4.60 -5.49
C TYR A 19 7.25 4.58 -4.82
N ALA A 20 7.35 3.89 -3.69
CA ALA A 20 8.57 3.66 -2.97
C ALA A 20 8.64 2.19 -2.51
N TRP A 21 9.84 1.70 -2.25
CA TRP A 21 10.06 0.36 -1.75
C TRP A 21 11.16 0.34 -0.68
N GLY A 22 11.15 -0.72 0.13
CA GLY A 22 12.09 -0.91 1.23
C GLY A 22 12.40 -2.37 1.51
N GLY A 23 13.42 -2.59 2.34
CA GLY A 23 13.80 -3.90 2.88
C GLY A 23 14.60 -4.82 1.96
N ALA A 24 14.60 -4.59 0.65
CA ALA A 24 15.45 -5.31 -0.30
C ALA A 24 16.26 -4.32 -1.17
N SER A 25 17.58 -4.55 -1.24
CA SER A 25 18.53 -3.68 -1.98
C SER A 25 18.32 -3.68 -3.49
N THR A 26 17.59 -4.67 -4.03
CA THR A 26 17.36 -4.86 -5.48
C THR A 26 15.92 -4.53 -5.91
N GLY A 27 15.12 -3.91 -5.05
CA GLY A 27 13.69 -3.71 -5.30
C GLY A 27 12.81 -4.73 -4.59
N PRO A 28 11.47 -4.52 -4.61
CA PRO A 28 10.54 -5.40 -3.94
C PRO A 28 10.58 -6.80 -4.57
N THR A 29 10.82 -7.81 -3.75
CA THR A 29 10.90 -9.20 -4.21
C THR A 29 9.70 -9.96 -3.68
N LYS A 30 8.92 -10.57 -4.59
CA LYS A 30 7.81 -11.44 -4.21
C LYS A 30 8.29 -12.53 -3.26
N ASP A 31 7.50 -12.85 -2.24
CA ASP A 31 7.79 -13.90 -1.25
C ASP A 31 9.05 -13.72 -0.38
N LYS A 32 9.76 -12.58 -0.50
CA LYS A 32 10.91 -12.27 0.38
C LYS A 32 10.46 -11.49 1.60
N THR A 33 10.55 -12.11 2.78
CA THR A 33 10.31 -11.44 4.06
C THR A 33 11.09 -10.14 4.18
N GLY A 34 10.43 -9.09 4.66
CA GLY A 34 10.98 -7.74 4.76
C GLY A 34 10.78 -6.90 3.51
N SER A 35 10.32 -7.47 2.38
CA SER A 35 9.96 -6.67 1.21
C SER A 35 8.77 -5.78 1.53
N TYR A 36 8.88 -4.52 1.14
CA TYR A 36 7.86 -3.49 1.37
C TYR A 36 7.67 -2.65 0.12
N ILE A 37 6.42 -2.31 -0.18
CA ILE A 37 6.02 -1.36 -1.23
C ILE A 37 5.04 -0.36 -0.63
N ARG A 38 5.18 0.90 -1.01
CA ARG A 38 4.18 1.94 -0.78
C ARG A 38 3.85 2.66 -2.08
N ILE A 39 2.56 2.87 -2.31
CA ILE A 39 2.04 3.81 -3.30
C ILE A 39 1.39 4.94 -2.49
N ASP A 40 1.88 6.16 -2.68
CA ASP A 40 1.50 7.31 -1.88
C ASP A 40 1.17 8.50 -2.79
N GLY A 41 -0.09 8.93 -2.77
CA GLY A 41 -0.56 10.12 -3.44
C GLY A 41 -1.27 11.09 -2.48
N PRO A 42 -1.88 12.17 -2.99
CA PRO A 42 -2.54 13.17 -2.16
C PRO A 42 -3.69 12.59 -1.32
N ARG A 43 -4.47 11.67 -1.90
CA ARG A 43 -5.54 10.94 -1.21
C ARG A 43 -5.21 9.48 -1.01
N LEU A 44 -4.70 8.80 -2.04
CA LEU A 44 -4.46 7.36 -2.02
C LEU A 44 -3.22 7.00 -1.21
N TRP A 45 -3.35 6.02 -0.31
CA TRP A 45 -2.23 5.35 0.35
C TRP A 45 -2.45 3.84 0.28
N ILE A 46 -1.54 3.14 -0.41
CA ILE A 46 -1.48 1.67 -0.42
C ILE A 46 -0.14 1.21 0.12
N GLU A 47 -0.16 0.28 1.06
CA GLU A 47 1.03 -0.43 1.53
C GLU A 47 0.91 -1.93 1.36
N LEU A 48 2.04 -2.57 1.10
CA LEU A 48 2.20 -4.01 1.12
C LEU A 48 3.51 -4.36 1.81
N THR A 49 3.45 -5.24 2.80
CA THR A 49 4.63 -5.81 3.46
C THR A 49 4.56 -7.33 3.46
N VAL A 50 5.73 -7.94 3.26
CA VAL A 50 5.90 -9.39 3.17
C VAL A 50 6.49 -9.91 4.48
N GLN A 51 5.76 -10.78 5.16
CA GLN A 51 6.18 -11.43 6.40
C GLN A 51 6.17 -12.95 6.26
N GLY A 52 6.80 -13.64 7.22
CA GLY A 52 6.68 -15.09 7.35
C GLY A 52 5.39 -15.46 8.08
N GLY A 53 4.69 -16.49 7.61
CA GLY A 53 3.50 -17.00 8.29
C GLY A 53 3.81 -17.54 9.69
N ILE A 54 3.09 -17.04 10.69
CA ILE A 54 3.25 -17.48 12.09
C ILE A 54 2.50 -18.81 12.35
N VAL A 55 1.27 -18.91 11.84
CA VAL A 55 0.43 -20.11 11.97
C VAL A 55 0.79 -21.13 10.90
N ILE A 56 0.73 -20.73 9.63
CA ILE A 56 1.16 -21.56 8.50
C ILE A 56 2.63 -21.27 8.23
N ARG A 57 3.49 -22.01 8.91
CA ARG A 57 4.95 -21.84 8.80
C ARG A 57 5.46 -22.19 7.41
N GLY A 58 6.57 -21.56 7.01
CA GLY A 58 7.21 -21.79 5.71
C GLY A 58 6.42 -21.26 4.51
N LYS A 59 5.39 -20.43 4.73
CA LYS A 59 4.62 -19.74 3.69
C LYS A 59 4.76 -18.23 3.85
N THR A 60 4.68 -17.54 2.73
CA THR A 60 4.60 -16.07 2.68
C THR A 60 3.27 -15.60 3.27
N HIS A 61 3.31 -14.54 4.08
CA HIS A 61 2.14 -13.85 4.61
C HIS A 61 2.20 -12.38 4.19
N TYR A 62 1.27 -11.98 3.34
CA TYR A 62 1.14 -10.61 2.88
C TYR A 62 0.25 -9.80 3.82
N HIS A 63 0.72 -8.63 4.23
CA HIS A 63 -0.08 -7.63 4.92
C HIS A 63 -0.24 -6.43 4.01
N THR A 64 -1.44 -5.87 3.95
CA THR A 64 -1.73 -4.71 3.12
C THR A 64 -2.63 -3.73 3.84
N ILE A 65 -2.48 -2.46 3.49
CA ILE A 65 -3.30 -1.35 3.95
C ILE A 65 -3.74 -0.59 2.70
N PHE A 66 -5.00 -0.18 2.66
CA PHE A 66 -5.56 0.71 1.65
C PHE A 66 -6.33 1.82 2.35
N HIS A 67 -5.87 3.06 2.21
CA HIS A 67 -6.46 4.23 2.86
C HIS A 67 -6.71 5.35 1.85
N ASP A 68 -7.84 6.04 2.01
CA ASP A 68 -8.03 7.40 1.50
C ASP A 68 -7.73 8.37 2.65
N LYS A 69 -6.64 9.14 2.55
CA LYS A 69 -6.17 10.05 3.60
C LYS A 69 -7.18 11.15 3.97
N THR A 70 -8.17 11.42 3.12
CA THR A 70 -9.21 12.43 3.35
C THR A 70 -10.48 11.83 3.99
N PHE A 71 -10.82 10.60 3.63
CA PHE A 71 -11.96 9.85 4.20
C PHE A 71 -11.55 8.77 5.21
N ASP A 72 -10.33 8.88 5.75
CA ASP A 72 -9.77 7.88 6.65
C ASP A 72 -10.55 7.80 7.97
N TYR A 73 -10.97 6.59 8.32
CA TYR A 73 -11.60 6.32 9.61
C TYR A 73 -10.53 6.31 10.70
N GLY A 74 -10.36 7.44 11.40
CA GLY A 74 -9.39 7.62 12.48
C GLY A 74 -8.19 8.49 12.14
N GLY A 75 -8.14 9.10 10.95
CA GLY A 75 -7.09 10.03 10.52
C GLY A 75 -7.20 11.46 11.08
N GLN A 76 -8.09 11.70 12.04
CA GLN A 76 -8.29 13.02 12.68
C GLN A 76 -7.60 13.06 14.05
N PHE A 77 -6.28 13.26 14.08
CA PHE A 77 -5.54 13.65 15.28
C PHE A 77 -4.40 14.60 14.92
#